data_AF-F0Y5W3-F1
#
_entry.id   AF-F0Y5W3-F1
#
_cell.length_a   1.000
_cell.length_b   1.000
_cell.length_c   1.000
_cell.angle_alpha   90.00
_cell.angle_beta   90.00
_cell.angle_gamma   90.00
#
_symmetry.space_group_name_H-M   'P 1'
#
loop_
_entity.id
_entity.type
_entity.pdbx_description
1 polymer ?
#
loop_
_entity_poly.entity_id
_entity_poly.type
_entity_poly.pdbx_seq_one_letter_code
_entity_poly.pdbx_strand_id
1 'polypeptide(L)'
;MSGYTDLDAPPRRGVHRVVGFGAGAALLFLGFAASRNEWHFLEEELKEKRGMHAAAAEPTTSVVTLNSTDFTAIDAVCEHVAKMEGVGDCRDLDDDTLWRYVPRKMELEVDRELVEGSIGSVALGGYVAFNMVWQDTTGDFASSWFVVVSYAGEIKTMVPLHQGGDVWRAAGLKPWSESEFVFAAGKNTLLKGYAFKVDWRTGAYERLTDVEINTHDVQKGYQGNAFWSALPSEEFQETCVDLGTACPKSSAMRISGVPRADVQDLNHIQALEDDAYLLISSRMTNTLYYVHAGNGSKIWALGGDDGDFGVGYTGDYYAPGESYWVGQHNAEFIGKSQYALMNNNFDTKKNSKLLIVEFAPDSDDANATVVWEYDTGAYSQNFGDNDRLPTGNMLACWWPSETINGSDAYEARVAEIARDSMETAFRLDIYGKKTCADGETCARGTGWLMYSVERFYEGPLVYDVTCDGHDVTFGVANAFKQASQYEGFFNITDDKDAELATGRFSFAPHWRATAVHAKLAATSKTGTIYVENQFGSNATATYDCRQDKP
;
A
#
# COMPACT_ATOMS: atom_id res chain seq x y z
N MET A 1 0.97 -29.19 45.59
CA MET A 1 2.22 -29.80 45.06
C MET A 1 2.13 -29.61 43.56
N SER A 2 2.90 -28.81 42.83
CA SER A 2 4.17 -28.05 42.96
C SER A 2 3.92 -26.74 42.18
N GLY A 3 4.22 -25.53 42.66
CA GLY A 3 5.55 -25.02 42.96
C GLY A 3 6.09 -24.25 41.75
N TYR A 4 5.76 -22.96 41.62
CA TYR A 4 6.47 -22.01 40.76
C TYR A 4 6.79 -20.77 41.58
N THR A 5 8.09 -20.49 41.66
CA THR A 5 8.73 -19.43 42.44
C THR A 5 8.98 -18.20 41.59
N ASP A 6 8.74 -17.04 42.21
CA ASP A 6 9.17 -15.71 41.80
C ASP A 6 10.65 -15.66 41.38
N LEU A 7 10.94 -14.88 40.34
CA LEU A 7 12.27 -14.38 40.02
C LEU A 7 12.22 -12.87 39.76
N ASP A 8 12.70 -12.13 40.77
CA ASP A 8 13.55 -10.95 40.75
C ASP A 8 13.50 -9.97 39.56
N ALA A 9 12.88 -8.81 39.82
CA ALA A 9 13.05 -7.58 39.05
C ALA A 9 14.37 -6.86 39.41
N PRO A 10 15.11 -6.30 38.44
CA PRO A 10 16.33 -5.56 38.70
C PRO A 10 16.08 -4.14 39.24
N PRO A 11 17.05 -3.54 39.97
CA PRO A 11 16.84 -2.28 40.69
C PRO A 11 16.86 -1.04 39.79
N ARG A 12 15.88 -0.16 40.04
CA ARG A 12 15.73 1.18 39.46
C ARG A 12 16.94 2.06 39.79
N ARG A 13 17.62 2.61 38.77
CA ARG A 13 18.64 3.66 38.93
C ARG A 13 17.99 5.03 38.97
N GLY A 14 18.38 5.83 39.97
CA GLY A 14 17.89 7.18 40.21
C GLY A 14 18.36 8.20 39.16
N VAL A 15 17.47 9.12 38.84
CA VAL A 15 17.71 10.25 37.94
C VAL A 15 18.36 11.38 38.74
N HIS A 16 19.60 11.73 38.39
CA HIS A 16 20.26 12.94 38.84
C HIS A 16 19.77 14.14 38.02
N ARG A 17 19.17 15.13 38.70
CA ARG A 17 19.00 16.49 38.19
C ARG A 17 20.36 17.13 37.96
N VAL A 18 20.60 17.63 36.74
CA VAL A 18 21.67 18.60 36.46
C VAL A 18 20.99 19.92 36.05
N VAL A 19 21.27 20.96 36.84
CA VAL A 19 20.99 22.36 36.55
C VAL A 19 22.29 22.95 36.01
N GLY A 20 22.24 23.68 34.89
CA GLY A 20 23.41 24.38 34.34
C GLY A 20 23.02 25.45 33.33
N PHE A 21 23.31 26.70 33.69
CA PHE A 21 23.13 27.95 32.93
C PHE A 21 24.16 28.13 31.79
N GLY A 22 23.77 28.86 30.74
CA GLY A 22 24.47 30.10 30.36
C GLY A 22 25.42 30.14 29.14
N ALA A 23 24.97 30.93 28.15
CA ALA A 23 25.70 31.98 27.41
C ALA A 23 26.68 31.66 26.25
N GLY A 24 26.41 32.30 25.10
CA GLY A 24 27.37 33.18 24.41
C GLY A 24 28.03 32.65 23.13
N ALA A 25 27.41 32.92 21.96
CA ALA A 25 28.08 32.80 20.66
C ALA A 25 28.58 34.18 20.20
N ALA A 26 29.90 34.32 20.08
CA ALA A 26 30.57 35.46 19.45
C ALA A 26 31.05 35.05 18.05
N LEU A 27 30.59 35.75 17.01
CA LEU A 27 31.10 35.64 15.64
C LEU A 27 32.44 36.36 15.52
N LEU A 28 33.47 35.64 15.08
CA LEU A 28 34.77 36.17 14.67
C LEU A 28 34.85 36.10 13.14
N PHE A 29 34.79 37.26 12.49
CA PHE A 29 35.16 37.44 11.08
C PHE A 29 36.69 37.49 10.95
N LEU A 30 37.30 36.50 10.31
CA LEU A 30 38.69 36.55 9.86
C LEU A 30 38.69 36.79 8.34
N GLY A 31 39.14 37.98 7.93
CA GLY A 31 39.37 38.32 6.53
C GLY A 31 40.73 37.79 6.08
N PHE A 32 40.72 36.94 5.05
CA PHE A 32 41.92 36.59 4.28
C PHE A 32 41.93 37.40 2.98
N ALA A 33 42.97 38.21 2.79
CA ALA A 33 43.28 38.88 1.54
C ALA A 33 44.17 37.94 0.69
N ALA A 34 43.56 37.27 -0.29
CA ALA A 34 44.29 36.51 -1.32
C ALA A 34 44.77 37.44 -2.44
N SER A 35 45.97 37.18 -2.95
CA SER A 35 46.67 38.02 -3.92
C SER A 35 46.12 37.85 -5.34
N ARG A 36 46.17 38.94 -6.14
CA ARG A 36 45.54 39.07 -7.47
C ARG A 36 45.98 38.07 -8.56
N ASN A 37 46.98 37.22 -8.32
CA ASN A 37 47.53 36.31 -9.34
C ASN A 37 46.99 34.87 -9.26
N GLU A 38 46.25 34.48 -8.22
CA GLU A 38 45.56 33.17 -8.15
C GLU A 38 44.20 33.17 -8.87
N TRP A 39 43.65 34.34 -9.19
CA TRP A 39 42.34 34.48 -9.84
C TRP A 39 42.33 34.06 -11.31
N HIS A 40 43.47 34.16 -12.01
CA HIS A 40 43.51 33.80 -13.44
C HIS A 40 43.57 32.29 -13.69
N PHE A 41 44.10 31.49 -12.73
CA PHE A 41 44.14 30.04 -12.87
C PHE A 41 42.79 29.39 -12.53
N LEU A 42 42.10 29.93 -11.51
CA LEU A 42 40.73 29.55 -11.16
C LEU A 42 39.70 29.91 -12.25
N GLU A 43 39.88 31.01 -12.98
CA GLU A 43 38.97 31.38 -14.08
C GLU A 43 39.08 30.47 -15.30
N GLU A 44 40.25 29.93 -15.63
CA GLU A 44 40.42 29.00 -16.75
C GLU A 44 39.89 27.60 -16.41
N GLU A 45 40.12 27.12 -15.18
CA GLU A 45 39.57 25.84 -14.70
C GLU A 45 38.03 25.90 -14.53
N LEU A 46 37.49 27.07 -14.16
CA LEU A 46 36.05 27.32 -14.14
C LEU A 46 35.45 27.46 -15.55
N LYS A 47 36.22 27.91 -16.56
CA LYS A 47 35.76 27.95 -17.96
C LYS A 47 35.76 26.57 -18.60
N GLU A 48 36.72 25.71 -18.27
CA GLU A 48 36.77 24.32 -18.73
C GLU A 48 35.65 23.48 -18.07
N LYS A 49 35.35 23.71 -16.78
CA LYS A 49 34.16 23.13 -16.11
C LYS A 49 32.82 23.70 -16.58
N ARG A 50 32.77 24.95 -17.08
CA ARG A 50 31.58 25.55 -17.71
C ARG A 50 31.36 25.11 -19.16
N GLY A 51 32.36 24.46 -19.78
CA GLY A 51 32.26 23.87 -21.12
C GLY A 51 31.61 22.49 -21.16
N MET A 52 31.41 21.84 -20.01
CA MET A 52 30.47 20.73 -19.89
C MET A 52 29.07 21.34 -19.87
N HIS A 53 28.46 21.47 -21.04
CA HIS A 53 27.02 21.68 -21.13
C HIS A 53 26.36 20.64 -20.21
N ALA A 54 25.86 21.09 -19.06
CA ALA A 54 24.95 20.30 -18.26
C ALA A 54 23.84 19.92 -19.23
N ALA A 55 23.81 18.63 -19.61
CA ALA A 55 22.64 18.08 -20.28
C ALA A 55 21.47 18.53 -19.41
N ALA A 56 20.50 19.25 -20.01
CA ALA A 56 19.32 19.68 -19.30
C ALA A 56 18.76 18.44 -18.59
N ALA A 57 18.70 18.50 -17.25
CA ALA A 57 18.16 17.39 -16.48
C ALA A 57 16.80 17.04 -17.07
N GLU A 58 16.59 15.77 -17.41
CA GLU A 58 15.29 15.33 -17.88
C GLU A 58 14.24 15.72 -16.83
N PRO A 59 13.04 16.16 -17.25
CA PRO A 59 11.99 16.48 -16.31
C PRO A 59 11.76 15.26 -15.40
N THR A 60 11.79 15.49 -14.08
CA THR A 60 11.56 14.46 -13.06
C THR A 60 10.12 13.95 -13.10
N THR A 61 9.21 14.80 -13.55
CA THR A 61 7.78 14.50 -13.68
C THR A 61 7.41 14.09 -15.10
N SER A 62 6.66 13.00 -15.24
CA SER A 62 6.09 12.53 -16.50
C SER A 62 4.58 12.37 -16.40
N VAL A 63 3.86 12.60 -17.51
CA VAL A 63 2.41 12.43 -17.60
C VAL A 63 2.06 11.53 -18.79
N VAL A 64 1.24 10.51 -18.56
CA VAL A 64 0.73 9.60 -19.58
C VAL A 64 -0.80 9.64 -19.58
N THR A 65 -1.40 9.74 -20.76
CA THR A 65 -2.87 9.68 -20.91
C THR A 65 -3.25 8.45 -21.71
N LEU A 66 -4.14 7.64 -21.14
CA LEU A 66 -4.80 6.50 -21.78
C LEU A 66 -6.24 6.90 -22.06
N ASN A 67 -6.77 6.67 -23.25
CA ASN A 67 -8.13 7.00 -23.64
C ASN A 67 -8.97 5.72 -23.89
N SER A 68 -10.26 5.88 -24.14
CA SER A 68 -11.17 4.77 -24.50
C SER A 68 -10.66 3.88 -25.62
N THR A 69 -9.91 4.44 -26.59
CA THR A 69 -9.27 3.69 -27.68
C THR A 69 -8.18 2.74 -27.18
N ASP A 70 -7.43 3.13 -26.15
CA ASP A 70 -6.36 2.30 -25.60
C ASP A 70 -6.94 1.10 -24.83
N PHE A 71 -8.04 1.29 -24.10
CA PHE A 71 -8.75 0.20 -23.43
C PHE A 71 -9.41 -0.76 -24.44
N THR A 72 -10.06 -0.24 -25.47
CA THR A 72 -10.73 -1.06 -26.50
C THR A 72 -9.75 -1.69 -27.50
N ALA A 73 -8.47 -1.31 -27.49
CA ALA A 73 -7.42 -2.02 -28.21
C ALA A 73 -7.09 -3.38 -27.55
N ILE A 74 -7.46 -3.59 -26.29
CA ILE A 74 -7.32 -4.88 -25.61
C ILE A 74 -8.47 -5.79 -26.05
N ASP A 75 -8.17 -6.83 -26.82
CA ASP A 75 -9.20 -7.72 -27.40
C ASP A 75 -10.16 -8.29 -26.35
N ALA A 76 -9.64 -8.76 -25.22
CA ALA A 76 -10.48 -9.31 -24.13
C ALA A 76 -11.45 -8.27 -23.53
N VAL A 77 -11.05 -7.00 -23.45
CA VAL A 77 -11.94 -5.89 -23.03
C VAL A 77 -13.01 -5.69 -24.08
N CYS A 78 -12.63 -5.59 -25.35
CA CYS A 78 -13.58 -5.31 -26.41
C CYS A 78 -14.58 -6.44 -26.63
N GLU A 79 -14.13 -7.69 -26.61
CA GLU A 79 -14.99 -8.88 -26.68
C GLU A 79 -15.99 -8.91 -25.53
N HIS A 80 -15.56 -8.58 -24.30
CA HIS A 80 -16.45 -8.49 -23.15
C HIS A 80 -17.53 -7.42 -23.34
N VAL A 81 -17.13 -6.20 -23.71
CA VAL A 81 -18.06 -5.07 -23.92
C VAL A 81 -19.03 -5.36 -25.07
N ALA A 82 -18.53 -5.87 -26.20
CA ALA A 82 -19.36 -6.24 -27.35
C ALA A 82 -20.42 -7.29 -26.97
N LYS A 83 -20.03 -8.28 -26.16
CA LYS A 83 -20.95 -9.29 -25.64
C LYS A 83 -22.03 -8.71 -24.71
N MET A 84 -21.68 -7.76 -23.84
CA MET A 84 -22.62 -7.14 -22.92
C MET A 84 -23.67 -6.29 -23.65
N GLU A 85 -23.26 -5.59 -24.71
CA GLU A 85 -24.13 -4.73 -25.53
C GLU A 85 -24.80 -5.46 -26.70
N GLY A 86 -24.43 -6.71 -26.97
CA GLY A 86 -24.97 -7.48 -28.09
C GLY A 86 -24.56 -6.93 -29.47
N VAL A 87 -23.37 -6.34 -29.57
CA VAL A 87 -22.78 -5.82 -30.81
C VAL A 87 -21.63 -6.70 -31.31
N GLY A 88 -21.21 -6.51 -32.56
CA GLY A 88 -20.13 -7.30 -33.17
C GLY A 88 -18.73 -6.86 -32.73
N ASP A 89 -18.51 -5.55 -32.57
CA ASP A 89 -17.27 -4.94 -32.09
C ASP A 89 -17.66 -3.79 -31.13
N CYS A 90 -16.99 -3.71 -29.98
CA CYS A 90 -17.24 -2.66 -28.99
C CYS A 90 -16.88 -1.26 -29.52
N ARG A 91 -16.00 -1.18 -30.54
CA ARG A 91 -15.53 0.06 -31.16
C ARG A 91 -16.60 0.71 -32.04
N ASP A 92 -17.69 0.00 -32.33
CA ASP A 92 -18.85 0.52 -33.04
C ASP A 92 -19.86 1.24 -32.10
N LEU A 93 -19.66 1.14 -30.78
CA LEU A 93 -20.51 1.82 -29.78
C LEU A 93 -20.26 3.33 -29.80
N ASP A 94 -21.31 4.10 -29.53
CA ASP A 94 -21.15 5.52 -29.25
C ASP A 94 -20.45 5.74 -27.89
N ASP A 95 -19.78 6.89 -27.74
CA ASP A 95 -19.02 7.25 -26.54
C ASP A 95 -19.86 7.17 -25.25
N ASP A 96 -21.13 7.56 -25.30
CA ASP A 96 -22.00 7.58 -24.12
C ASP A 96 -22.34 6.17 -23.62
N THR A 97 -22.45 5.22 -24.53
CA THR A 97 -22.61 3.80 -24.21
C THR A 97 -21.28 3.21 -23.76
N LEU A 98 -20.20 3.45 -24.51
CA LEU A 98 -18.87 2.90 -24.24
C LEU A 98 -18.32 3.31 -22.86
N TRP A 99 -18.52 4.56 -22.45
CA TRP A 99 -17.97 5.09 -21.19
C TRP A 99 -18.60 4.51 -19.90
N ARG A 100 -19.63 3.67 -20.03
CA ARG A 100 -20.16 2.84 -18.92
C ARG A 100 -19.35 1.57 -18.70
N TYR A 101 -18.58 1.16 -19.72
CA TYR A 101 -17.82 -0.08 -19.73
C TYR A 101 -16.33 0.13 -19.60
N VAL A 102 -15.79 1.22 -20.14
CA VAL A 102 -14.38 1.61 -19.99
C VAL A 102 -14.28 3.09 -19.65
N PRO A 103 -13.23 3.54 -18.95
CA PRO A 103 -13.04 4.96 -18.70
C PRO A 103 -12.93 5.76 -20.00
N ARG A 104 -13.39 7.01 -19.98
CA ARG A 104 -13.14 7.95 -21.08
C ARG A 104 -11.63 8.19 -21.22
N LYS A 105 -10.95 8.39 -20.09
CA LYS A 105 -9.50 8.42 -20.00
C LYS A 105 -8.99 8.04 -18.61
N MET A 106 -7.74 7.62 -18.54
CA MET A 106 -6.91 7.64 -17.34
C MET A 106 -5.73 8.58 -17.55
N GLU A 107 -5.39 9.40 -16.55
CA GLU A 107 -4.15 10.17 -16.54
C GLU A 107 -3.24 9.68 -15.41
N LEU A 108 -2.01 9.31 -15.77
CA LEU A 108 -0.98 8.94 -14.83
C LEU A 108 0.07 10.04 -14.79
N GLU A 109 0.44 10.47 -13.59
CA GLU A 109 1.53 11.40 -13.34
C GLU A 109 2.51 10.77 -12.36
N VAL A 110 3.80 10.84 -12.68
CA VAL A 110 4.87 10.25 -11.88
C VAL A 110 5.98 11.27 -11.69
N ASP A 111 6.24 11.63 -10.45
CA ASP A 111 7.49 12.28 -10.05
C ASP A 111 8.51 11.22 -9.68
N ARG A 112 9.52 11.08 -10.54
CA ARG A 112 10.53 10.04 -10.43
C ARG A 112 11.31 10.12 -9.13
N GLU A 113 11.73 11.31 -8.70
CA GLU A 113 12.59 11.45 -7.53
C GLU A 113 11.84 11.07 -6.25
N LEU A 114 10.56 11.48 -6.17
CA LEU A 114 9.70 11.16 -5.03
C LEU A 114 9.36 9.67 -4.96
N VAL A 115 9.14 9.01 -6.11
CA VAL A 115 8.92 7.56 -6.17
C VAL A 115 10.19 6.79 -5.81
N GLU A 116 11.35 7.19 -6.34
CA GLU A 116 12.63 6.52 -6.02
C GLU A 116 12.92 6.59 -4.52
N GLY A 117 12.67 7.76 -3.91
CA GLY A 117 12.78 7.96 -2.47
C GLY A 117 14.11 7.45 -1.91
N SER A 118 14.05 6.74 -0.79
CA SER A 118 15.25 6.23 -0.12
C SER A 118 15.85 4.97 -0.73
N ILE A 119 15.15 4.26 -1.63
CA ILE A 119 15.63 2.98 -2.18
C ILE A 119 16.08 3.09 -3.64
N GLY A 120 15.94 4.27 -4.25
CA GLY A 120 16.41 4.57 -5.60
C GLY A 120 15.56 3.96 -6.70
N SER A 121 16.16 3.79 -7.88
CA SER A 121 15.47 3.43 -9.13
C SER A 121 14.73 2.09 -9.12
N VAL A 122 15.03 1.18 -8.18
CA VAL A 122 14.27 -0.08 -8.03
C VAL A 122 12.82 0.17 -7.63
N ALA A 123 12.51 1.29 -6.98
CA ALA A 123 11.13 1.66 -6.60
C ALA A 123 10.24 1.91 -7.83
N LEU A 124 10.81 2.36 -8.95
CA LEU A 124 10.10 2.64 -10.20
C LEU A 124 9.61 1.37 -10.92
N GLY A 125 10.18 0.20 -10.59
CA GLY A 125 9.79 -1.08 -11.17
C GLY A 125 8.43 -1.58 -10.68
N GLY A 126 7.98 -2.76 -11.11
CA GLY A 126 6.71 -3.35 -10.64
C GLY A 126 5.45 -2.62 -11.15
N TYR A 127 4.32 -2.88 -10.49
CA TYR A 127 3.00 -2.45 -10.92
C TYR A 127 2.08 -2.00 -9.78
N VAL A 128 1.01 -1.31 -10.15
CA VAL A 128 -0.15 -0.99 -9.31
C VAL A 128 -1.34 -1.83 -9.78
N ALA A 129 -1.92 -2.60 -8.87
CA ALA A 129 -3.15 -3.34 -9.08
C ALA A 129 -4.31 -2.65 -8.36
N PHE A 130 -5.46 -2.53 -9.00
CA PHE A 130 -6.65 -1.95 -8.38
C PHE A 130 -7.93 -2.55 -8.97
N ASN A 131 -9.00 -2.49 -8.20
CA ASN A 131 -10.34 -2.78 -8.68
C ASN A 131 -11.08 -1.49 -9.01
N MET A 132 -11.87 -1.50 -10.08
CA MET A 132 -12.78 -0.41 -10.38
C MET A 132 -14.15 -0.93 -10.80
N VAL A 133 -15.18 -0.14 -10.53
CA VAL A 133 -16.57 -0.43 -10.89
C VAL A 133 -17.23 0.84 -11.39
N TRP A 134 -18.01 0.74 -12.45
CA TRP A 134 -18.89 1.82 -12.86
C TRP A 134 -20.26 1.63 -12.22
N GLN A 135 -20.77 2.66 -11.54
CA GLN A 135 -22.06 2.65 -10.87
C GLN A 135 -22.98 3.75 -11.41
N ASP A 136 -24.25 3.41 -11.63
CA ASP A 136 -25.27 4.38 -11.97
C ASP A 136 -25.96 5.04 -10.75
N THR A 137 -26.96 5.89 -10.99
CA THR A 137 -27.67 6.61 -9.91
C THR A 137 -28.64 5.72 -9.13
N THR A 138 -28.98 4.53 -9.63
CA THR A 138 -29.80 3.54 -8.94
C THR A 138 -28.97 2.61 -8.05
N GLY A 139 -27.66 2.60 -8.26
CA GLY A 139 -26.70 1.76 -7.56
C GLY A 139 -26.30 0.52 -8.36
N ASP A 140 -26.86 0.33 -9.55
CA ASP A 140 -26.56 -0.79 -10.44
C ASP A 140 -25.18 -0.65 -11.09
N PHE A 141 -24.55 -1.78 -11.38
CA PHE A 141 -23.21 -1.83 -11.95
C PHE A 141 -23.28 -2.22 -13.43
N ALA A 142 -22.72 -1.38 -14.30
CA ALA A 142 -22.61 -1.71 -15.73
C ALA A 142 -21.35 -2.54 -16.02
N SER A 143 -20.26 -2.26 -15.31
CA SER A 143 -18.97 -2.93 -15.51
C SER A 143 -18.15 -2.93 -14.23
N SER A 144 -17.27 -3.93 -14.08
CA SER A 144 -16.26 -3.98 -13.04
C SER A 144 -15.01 -4.68 -13.55
N TRP A 145 -13.85 -4.19 -13.11
CA TRP A 145 -12.55 -4.59 -13.64
C TRP A 145 -11.55 -4.79 -12.51
N PHE A 146 -10.68 -5.77 -12.69
CA PHE A 146 -9.37 -5.82 -12.05
C PHE A 146 -8.33 -5.32 -13.06
N VAL A 147 -7.52 -4.33 -12.67
CA VAL A 147 -6.59 -3.63 -13.56
C VAL A 147 -5.19 -3.68 -12.97
N VAL A 148 -4.18 -3.92 -13.81
CA VAL A 148 -2.76 -3.81 -13.47
C VAL A 148 -2.09 -2.83 -14.43
N VAL A 149 -1.41 -1.83 -13.90
CA VAL A 149 -0.72 -0.79 -14.67
C VAL A 149 0.69 -0.54 -14.13
N SER A 150 1.64 -0.23 -15.01
CA SER A 150 2.97 0.24 -14.60
C SER A 150 3.00 1.75 -14.37
N TYR A 151 4.03 2.25 -13.69
CA TYR A 151 4.26 3.70 -13.58
C TYR A 151 4.55 4.38 -14.94
N ALA A 152 4.92 3.61 -15.96
CA ALA A 152 5.04 4.12 -17.32
C ALA A 152 3.68 4.22 -18.06
N GLY A 153 2.56 3.92 -17.40
CA GLY A 153 1.22 3.95 -17.99
C GLY A 153 0.93 2.77 -18.92
N GLU A 154 1.68 1.68 -18.83
CA GLU A 154 1.38 0.47 -19.60
C GLU A 154 0.33 -0.38 -18.86
N ILE A 155 -0.83 -0.60 -19.49
CA ILE A 155 -1.84 -1.55 -19.00
C ILE A 155 -1.31 -2.96 -19.23
N LYS A 156 -0.92 -3.64 -18.15
CA LYS A 156 -0.49 -5.05 -18.22
C LYS A 156 -1.68 -5.97 -18.36
N THR A 157 -2.75 -5.69 -17.61
CA THR A 157 -3.91 -6.57 -17.51
C THR A 157 -5.15 -5.75 -17.19
N MET A 158 -6.27 -6.13 -17.81
CA MET A 158 -7.61 -5.62 -17.50
C MET A 158 -8.61 -6.78 -17.61
N VAL A 159 -9.02 -7.34 -16.48
CA VAL A 159 -9.89 -8.53 -16.39
C VAL A 159 -11.32 -8.09 -16.05
N PRO A 160 -12.33 -8.44 -16.86
CA PRO A 160 -13.71 -8.17 -16.52
C PRO A 160 -14.16 -9.09 -15.38
N LEU A 161 -14.69 -8.49 -14.31
CA LEU A 161 -15.24 -9.20 -13.17
C LEU A 161 -16.70 -9.57 -13.45
N HIS A 162 -16.89 -10.54 -14.34
CA HIS A 162 -18.18 -10.99 -14.82
C HIS A 162 -18.29 -12.52 -14.83
N GLN A 163 -19.29 -13.06 -14.13
CA GLN A 163 -19.52 -14.50 -14.07
C GLN A 163 -21.01 -14.80 -14.08
N GLY A 164 -21.42 -15.70 -14.98
CA GLY A 164 -22.81 -16.19 -15.03
C GLY A 164 -23.84 -15.17 -15.52
N GLY A 165 -23.42 -14.07 -16.17
CA GLY A 165 -24.31 -12.99 -16.57
C GLY A 165 -24.27 -11.77 -15.64
N ASP A 166 -23.72 -11.94 -14.43
CA ASP A 166 -23.68 -10.89 -13.41
C ASP A 166 -22.36 -10.13 -13.41
N VAL A 167 -22.43 -8.82 -13.19
CA VAL A 167 -21.29 -7.95 -12.89
C VAL A 167 -20.97 -8.05 -11.40
N TRP A 168 -19.72 -8.35 -11.08
CA TRP A 168 -19.25 -8.51 -9.72
C TRP A 168 -18.39 -7.32 -9.33
N ARG A 169 -18.89 -6.49 -8.42
CA ARG A 169 -18.11 -5.41 -7.82
C ARG A 169 -17.10 -6.02 -6.86
N ALA A 170 -15.82 -6.02 -7.23
CA ALA A 170 -14.76 -6.23 -6.26
C ALA A 170 -14.69 -5.06 -5.29
N ALA A 171 -14.43 -5.36 -4.03
CA ALA A 171 -14.19 -4.40 -2.96
C ALA A 171 -12.80 -4.67 -2.36
N GLY A 172 -12.67 -5.63 -1.44
CA GLY A 172 -11.35 -6.05 -0.93
C GLY A 172 -10.47 -6.66 -2.02
N LEU A 173 -9.21 -6.25 -2.10
CA LEU A 173 -8.19 -6.75 -3.03
C LEU A 173 -6.88 -6.88 -2.26
N LYS A 174 -6.25 -8.06 -2.27
CA LYS A 174 -4.91 -8.26 -1.67
C LYS A 174 -4.03 -9.15 -2.54
N PRO A 175 -2.71 -8.93 -2.56
CA PRO A 175 -1.80 -9.84 -3.24
C PRO A 175 -1.82 -11.23 -2.58
N TRP A 176 -1.84 -12.27 -3.40
CA TRP A 176 -1.71 -13.67 -2.97
C TRP A 176 -0.28 -14.19 -3.18
N SER A 177 0.32 -13.83 -4.32
CA SER A 177 1.70 -14.08 -4.75
C SER A 177 2.14 -12.97 -5.71
N GLU A 178 3.30 -13.08 -6.36
CA GLU A 178 3.73 -12.10 -7.38
C GLU A 178 2.88 -12.14 -8.66
N SER A 179 2.15 -13.24 -8.89
CA SER A 179 1.28 -13.41 -10.06
C SER A 179 -0.20 -13.42 -9.74
N GLU A 180 -0.59 -13.66 -8.49
CA GLU A 180 -1.98 -13.86 -8.12
C GLU A 180 -2.45 -12.84 -7.09
N PHE A 181 -3.73 -12.47 -7.19
CA PHE A 181 -4.45 -11.64 -6.24
C PHE A 181 -5.68 -12.39 -5.73
N VAL A 182 -6.04 -12.15 -4.47
CA VAL A 182 -7.34 -12.51 -3.93
C VAL A 182 -8.20 -11.25 -3.85
N PHE A 183 -9.48 -11.37 -4.21
CA PHE A 183 -10.43 -10.28 -4.03
C PHE A 183 -11.79 -10.80 -3.57
N ALA A 184 -12.51 -9.98 -2.82
CA ALA A 184 -13.89 -10.24 -2.42
C ALA A 184 -14.83 -9.40 -3.29
N ALA A 185 -15.81 -10.05 -3.92
CA ALA A 185 -16.71 -9.38 -4.86
C ALA A 185 -18.18 -9.78 -4.70
N GLY A 186 -19.07 -8.81 -4.86
CA GLY A 186 -20.52 -8.95 -4.69
C GLY A 186 -21.31 -8.44 -5.90
N LYS A 187 -22.55 -8.92 -6.06
CA LYS A 187 -23.41 -8.61 -7.23
C LYS A 187 -24.19 -7.30 -7.12
N ASN A 188 -24.19 -6.67 -5.95
CA ASN A 188 -25.02 -5.51 -5.66
C ASN A 188 -24.38 -4.63 -4.58
N THR A 189 -25.09 -3.59 -4.19
CA THR A 189 -24.66 -2.63 -3.16
C THR A 189 -24.75 -3.17 -1.72
N LEU A 190 -25.22 -4.41 -1.51
CA LEU A 190 -25.34 -5.01 -0.17
C LEU A 190 -24.01 -5.54 0.39
N LEU A 191 -22.93 -5.49 -0.40
CA LEU A 191 -21.57 -5.87 0.02
C LEU A 191 -21.48 -7.33 0.52
N LYS A 192 -22.23 -8.20 -0.15
CA LYS A 192 -22.24 -9.66 0.07
C LYS A 192 -21.88 -10.38 -1.21
N GLY A 193 -21.04 -11.41 -1.10
CA GLY A 193 -20.56 -12.12 -2.27
C GLY A 193 -19.54 -13.19 -1.92
N TYR A 194 -18.53 -13.37 -2.76
CA TYR A 194 -17.57 -14.48 -2.62
C TYR A 194 -16.13 -13.99 -2.77
N ALA A 195 -15.19 -14.79 -2.30
CA ALA A 195 -13.78 -14.61 -2.59
C ALA A 195 -13.41 -15.27 -3.92
N PHE A 196 -12.55 -14.60 -4.67
CA PHE A 196 -12.01 -15.03 -5.95
C PHE A 196 -10.50 -14.87 -5.94
N LYS A 197 -9.82 -15.67 -6.75
CA LYS A 197 -8.38 -15.51 -7.04
C LYS A 197 -8.22 -15.21 -8.52
N VAL A 198 -7.40 -14.23 -8.87
CA VAL A 198 -7.04 -13.89 -10.26
C VAL A 198 -5.53 -13.99 -10.43
N ASP A 199 -5.09 -14.65 -11.49
CA ASP A 199 -3.72 -14.54 -12.00
C ASP A 199 -3.67 -13.38 -12.98
N TRP A 200 -2.94 -12.31 -12.64
CA TRP A 200 -2.90 -11.13 -13.48
C TRP A 200 -2.18 -11.38 -14.80
N ARG A 201 -1.27 -12.36 -14.88
CA ARG A 201 -0.52 -12.63 -16.12
C ARG A 201 -1.38 -13.31 -17.18
N THR A 202 -2.32 -14.14 -16.74
CA THR A 202 -3.20 -14.91 -17.64
C THR A 202 -4.61 -14.32 -17.74
N GLY A 203 -4.99 -13.49 -16.77
CA GLY A 203 -6.36 -12.98 -16.61
C GLY A 203 -7.36 -14.03 -16.15
N ALA A 204 -6.90 -15.26 -15.88
CA ALA A 204 -7.76 -16.32 -15.36
C ALA A 204 -8.12 -16.00 -13.91
N TYR A 205 -9.40 -16.09 -13.57
CA TYR A 205 -9.85 -15.99 -12.20
C TYR A 205 -10.89 -17.05 -11.85
N GLU A 206 -10.86 -17.49 -10.60
CA GLU A 206 -11.71 -18.55 -10.08
C GLU A 206 -12.30 -18.19 -8.72
N ARG A 207 -13.46 -18.75 -8.40
CA ARG A 207 -14.09 -18.59 -7.10
C ARG A 207 -13.43 -19.53 -6.09
N LEU A 208 -13.02 -19.00 -4.94
CA LEU A 208 -12.32 -19.76 -3.90
C LEU A 208 -13.25 -20.43 -2.88
N THR A 209 -14.47 -19.93 -2.73
CA THR A 209 -15.43 -20.40 -1.72
C THR A 209 -16.86 -20.37 -2.23
N ASP A 210 -17.67 -21.31 -1.75
CA ASP A 210 -19.13 -21.34 -1.95
C ASP A 210 -19.88 -20.66 -0.78
N VAL A 211 -19.16 -20.19 0.23
CA VAL A 211 -19.73 -19.46 1.38
C VAL A 211 -19.76 -17.98 1.05
N GLU A 212 -20.93 -17.37 1.23
CA GLU A 212 -21.08 -15.93 1.08
C GLU A 212 -20.33 -15.21 2.22
N ILE A 213 -19.49 -14.25 1.83
CA ILE A 213 -18.71 -13.38 2.72
C ILE A 213 -19.17 -11.93 2.60
N ASN A 214 -18.82 -11.12 3.58
CA ASN A 214 -18.83 -9.67 3.45
C ASN A 214 -17.69 -9.28 2.51
N THR A 215 -17.99 -8.47 1.48
CA THR A 215 -17.03 -8.16 0.41
C THR A 215 -16.10 -7.02 0.73
N HIS A 216 -16.29 -6.32 1.86
CA HIS A 216 -15.47 -5.18 2.24
C HIS A 216 -13.98 -5.54 2.25
N ASP A 217 -13.62 -6.74 2.68
CA ASP A 217 -12.22 -7.09 2.77
C ASP A 217 -11.94 -8.59 2.62
N VAL A 218 -10.71 -8.88 2.21
CA VAL A 218 -10.12 -10.21 2.20
C VAL A 218 -8.64 -10.06 2.46
N GLN A 219 -8.04 -10.93 3.27
CA GLN A 219 -6.64 -10.87 3.61
C GLN A 219 -6.01 -12.25 3.47
N LYS A 220 -4.84 -12.37 2.85
CA LYS A 220 -4.13 -13.66 2.79
C LYS A 220 -3.75 -14.11 4.20
N GLY A 221 -4.01 -15.37 4.53
CA GLY A 221 -3.55 -16.00 5.77
C GLY A 221 -2.04 -16.29 5.74
N TYR A 222 -1.45 -16.47 6.92
CA TYR A 222 -0.01 -16.71 7.08
C TYR A 222 0.42 -18.06 6.53
N GLN A 223 -0.30 -19.14 6.85
CA GLN A 223 0.06 -20.50 6.44
C GLN A 223 -0.90 -21.09 5.40
N GLY A 224 -0.31 -21.80 4.44
CA GLY A 224 -1.04 -22.55 3.43
C GLY A 224 -1.80 -21.68 2.45
N ASN A 225 -2.75 -22.30 1.74
CA ASN A 225 -3.65 -21.61 0.83
C ASN A 225 -4.91 -21.21 1.60
N ALA A 226 -4.84 -20.16 2.42
CA ALA A 226 -5.98 -19.67 3.21
C ALA A 226 -6.14 -18.14 3.14
N PHE A 227 -7.35 -17.65 3.42
CA PHE A 227 -7.63 -16.22 3.55
C PHE A 227 -8.56 -15.92 4.72
N TRP A 228 -8.37 -14.75 5.32
CA TRP A 228 -9.26 -14.12 6.28
C TRP A 228 -10.31 -13.28 5.56
N SER A 229 -11.55 -13.33 6.06
CA SER A 229 -12.66 -12.52 5.55
C SER A 229 -13.69 -12.29 6.64
N ALA A 230 -14.45 -11.20 6.52
CA ALA A 230 -15.67 -11.02 7.30
C ALA A 230 -16.84 -11.80 6.68
N LEU A 231 -17.76 -12.23 7.52
CA LEU A 231 -19.04 -12.83 7.16
C LEU A 231 -20.14 -11.75 7.12
N PRO A 232 -21.26 -12.00 6.42
CA PRO A 232 -22.40 -11.08 6.43
C PRO A 232 -23.01 -10.80 7.82
N SER A 233 -22.61 -11.55 8.84
CA SER A 233 -22.98 -11.37 10.25
C SER A 233 -22.02 -10.50 11.04
N GLU A 234 -20.98 -9.92 10.41
CA GLU A 234 -19.85 -9.20 11.04
C GLU A 234 -18.93 -10.10 11.90
N GLU A 235 -19.05 -11.42 11.74
CA GLU A 235 -18.06 -12.37 12.27
C GLU A 235 -16.87 -12.45 11.29
N PHE A 236 -15.69 -12.86 11.74
CA PHE A 236 -14.56 -13.13 10.85
C PHE A 236 -14.22 -14.61 10.84
N GLN A 237 -13.67 -15.07 9.71
CA GLN A 237 -13.27 -16.45 9.52
C GLN A 237 -12.00 -16.52 8.67
N GLU A 238 -11.19 -17.53 8.97
CA GLU A 238 -10.16 -18.03 8.06
C GLU A 238 -10.79 -19.13 7.17
N THR A 239 -10.50 -19.07 5.87
CA THR A 239 -11.02 -20.00 4.85
C THR A 239 -9.85 -20.61 4.07
N CYS A 240 -9.67 -21.92 4.20
CA CYS A 240 -8.77 -22.71 3.35
C CYS A 240 -9.31 -22.88 1.92
N VAL A 241 -8.43 -22.85 0.92
CA VAL A 241 -8.71 -22.99 -0.51
C VAL A 241 -8.39 -24.40 -1.06
N ASP A 242 -7.51 -25.18 -0.40
CA ASP A 242 -7.09 -26.50 -0.91
C ASP A 242 -8.11 -27.64 -0.65
N LEU A 243 -8.71 -28.14 -1.74
CA LEU A 243 -9.61 -29.30 -1.79
C LEU A 243 -8.86 -30.61 -2.09
N GLY A 244 -8.09 -31.18 -1.15
CA GLY A 244 -7.44 -32.48 -1.41
C GLY A 244 -6.85 -33.25 -0.24
N THR A 245 -6.16 -32.57 0.67
CA THR A 245 -5.48 -33.24 1.79
C THR A 245 -5.49 -32.35 3.03
N ALA A 246 -6.39 -32.68 3.95
CA ALA A 246 -6.38 -32.24 5.35
C ALA A 246 -6.13 -30.75 5.64
N CYS A 247 -6.86 -29.84 5.00
CA CYS A 247 -7.51 -28.80 5.80
C CYS A 247 -8.82 -29.43 6.34
N PRO A 248 -9.16 -29.33 7.63
CA PRO A 248 -10.44 -29.83 8.11
C PRO A 248 -11.52 -29.14 7.29
N LYS A 249 -12.21 -29.90 6.43
CA LYS A 249 -13.32 -29.43 5.58
C LYS A 249 -14.08 -28.33 6.31
N SER A 250 -13.96 -27.09 5.84
CA SER A 250 -14.72 -25.96 6.37
C SER A 250 -14.83 -25.96 7.89
N SER A 251 -13.74 -26.13 8.63
CA SER A 251 -13.69 -25.44 9.91
C SER A 251 -13.55 -23.97 9.56
N ALA A 252 -14.65 -23.35 9.10
CA ALA A 252 -14.88 -21.96 9.41
C ALA A 252 -14.70 -21.90 10.91
N MET A 253 -13.51 -21.56 11.36
CA MET A 253 -13.31 -21.17 12.74
C MET A 253 -14.08 -19.86 12.81
N ARG A 254 -15.38 -20.00 13.11
CA ARG A 254 -16.23 -18.87 13.44
C ARG A 254 -15.68 -18.39 14.75
N ILE A 255 -14.92 -17.32 14.69
CA ILE A 255 -14.34 -16.73 15.88
C ILE A 255 -15.43 -15.84 16.47
N SER A 256 -16.36 -16.47 17.19
CA SER A 256 -17.45 -15.80 17.89
C SER A 256 -16.93 -15.23 19.22
N GLY A 257 -16.10 -14.21 19.16
CA GLY A 257 -15.42 -13.67 20.34
C GLY A 257 -15.64 -12.20 20.62
N VAL A 258 -15.70 -11.39 19.56
CA VAL A 258 -16.01 -9.98 19.71
C VAL A 258 -17.53 -9.87 19.88
N PRO A 259 -18.04 -9.29 20.97
CA PRO A 259 -19.47 -9.06 21.09
C PRO A 259 -19.93 -8.24 19.88
N ARG A 260 -20.88 -8.81 19.12
CA ARG A 260 -21.45 -8.19 17.91
C ARG A 260 -21.97 -6.76 18.12
N ALA A 261 -22.23 -6.34 19.36
CA ALA A 261 -22.67 -4.99 19.66
C ALA A 261 -21.61 -3.92 19.36
N ASP A 262 -20.33 -4.30 19.38
CA ASP A 262 -19.22 -3.33 19.45
C ASP A 262 -18.53 -3.13 18.08
N VAL A 263 -18.69 -4.07 17.13
CA VAL A 263 -18.20 -3.93 15.75
C VAL A 263 -19.38 -3.72 14.80
N GLN A 264 -19.32 -2.64 14.01
CA GLN A 264 -20.39 -2.28 13.09
C GLN A 264 -19.81 -1.76 11.76
N ASP A 265 -20.30 -2.33 10.65
CA ASP A 265 -19.78 -2.11 9.30
C ASP A 265 -18.27 -2.38 9.25
N LEU A 266 -17.92 -3.65 9.51
CA LEU A 266 -16.53 -4.10 9.48
C LEU A 266 -16.02 -3.96 8.04
N ASN A 267 -15.00 -3.12 7.87
CA ASN A 267 -14.53 -2.76 6.54
C ASN A 267 -13.09 -3.16 6.22
N HIS A 268 -12.34 -3.66 7.22
CA HIS A 268 -10.99 -4.17 7.04
C HIS A 268 -10.56 -5.12 8.17
N ILE A 269 -9.74 -6.13 7.82
CA ILE A 269 -9.10 -7.10 8.69
C ILE A 269 -7.64 -7.27 8.26
N GLN A 270 -6.72 -7.04 9.18
CA GLN A 270 -5.32 -7.41 9.00
C GLN A 270 -4.95 -8.50 10.00
N ALA A 271 -4.56 -9.67 9.51
CA ALA A 271 -4.01 -10.73 10.34
C ALA A 271 -2.54 -10.44 10.66
N LEU A 272 -2.16 -10.58 11.93
CA LEU A 272 -0.87 -10.16 12.48
C LEU A 272 -0.25 -11.29 13.30
N GLU A 273 1.08 -11.26 13.38
CA GLU A 273 1.89 -12.22 14.15
C GLU A 273 1.50 -13.67 13.83
N ASP A 274 1.63 -14.03 12.56
CA ASP A 274 1.37 -15.40 12.08
C ASP A 274 -0.08 -15.84 12.34
N ASP A 275 -1.00 -14.91 12.10
CA ASP A 275 -2.45 -15.03 12.31
C ASP A 275 -2.85 -15.27 13.77
N ALA A 276 -2.00 -14.91 14.75
CA ALA A 276 -2.35 -14.99 16.17
C ALA A 276 -3.33 -13.90 16.60
N TYR A 277 -3.30 -12.75 15.91
CA TYR A 277 -4.10 -11.57 16.21
C TYR A 277 -4.70 -10.97 14.95
N LEU A 278 -5.81 -10.26 15.11
CA LEU A 278 -6.42 -9.47 14.04
C LEU A 278 -6.52 -8.02 14.47
N LEU A 279 -6.12 -7.11 13.58
CA LEU A 279 -6.50 -5.71 13.62
C LEU A 279 -7.76 -5.52 12.77
N ILE A 280 -8.80 -4.96 13.36
CA ILE A 280 -10.12 -4.81 12.73
C ILE A 280 -10.49 -3.33 12.72
N SER A 281 -10.96 -2.85 11.57
CA SER A 281 -11.53 -1.51 11.43
C SER A 281 -13.06 -1.58 11.48
N SER A 282 -13.63 -0.96 12.52
CA SER A 282 -15.09 -0.81 12.70
C SER A 282 -15.49 0.61 12.34
N ARG A 283 -16.12 0.76 11.19
CA ARG A 283 -16.43 2.06 10.61
C ARG A 283 -17.44 2.83 11.46
N MET A 284 -18.58 2.23 11.78
CA MET A 284 -19.70 2.96 12.39
C MET A 284 -19.47 3.28 13.86
N THR A 285 -18.53 2.61 14.52
CA THR A 285 -18.13 2.92 15.90
C THR A 285 -16.91 3.82 15.98
N ASN A 286 -16.25 4.10 14.85
CA ASN A 286 -14.97 4.82 14.79
C ASN A 286 -13.82 4.13 15.55
N THR A 287 -13.87 2.81 15.70
CA THR A 287 -12.98 2.05 16.58
C THR A 287 -12.08 1.11 15.78
N LEU A 288 -10.81 1.06 16.17
CA LEU A 288 -9.87 0.01 15.78
C LEU A 288 -9.80 -1.02 16.89
N TYR A 289 -10.00 -2.29 16.56
CA TYR A 289 -9.91 -3.39 17.52
C TYR A 289 -8.68 -4.24 17.25
N TYR A 290 -7.96 -4.60 18.30
CA TYR A 290 -6.95 -5.65 18.25
C TYR A 290 -7.41 -6.82 19.10
N VAL A 291 -7.56 -7.97 18.47
CA VAL A 291 -8.24 -9.13 19.06
C VAL A 291 -7.41 -10.39 18.84
N HIS A 292 -7.56 -11.36 19.74
CA HIS A 292 -7.02 -12.69 19.50
C HIS A 292 -7.76 -13.38 18.36
N ALA A 293 -7.04 -13.85 17.34
CA ALA A 293 -7.66 -14.55 16.21
C ALA A 293 -8.29 -15.87 16.63
N GLY A 294 -7.75 -16.60 17.62
CA GLY A 294 -8.26 -17.92 18.01
C GLY A 294 -9.63 -17.93 18.70
N ASN A 295 -9.96 -16.87 19.42
CA ASN A 295 -11.17 -16.82 20.25
C ASN A 295 -11.92 -15.47 20.20
N GLY A 296 -11.39 -14.48 19.47
CA GLY A 296 -11.94 -13.14 19.26
C GLY A 296 -11.97 -12.26 20.49
N SER A 297 -11.25 -12.59 21.56
CA SER A 297 -11.22 -11.72 22.74
C SER A 297 -10.52 -10.40 22.42
N LYS A 298 -11.18 -9.28 22.75
CA LYS A 298 -10.60 -7.92 22.71
C LYS A 298 -9.35 -7.87 23.60
N ILE A 299 -8.26 -7.37 23.05
CA ILE A 299 -7.02 -7.06 23.79
C ILE A 299 -6.98 -5.57 24.05
N TRP A 300 -7.21 -4.77 23.01
CA TRP A 300 -7.42 -3.34 23.11
C TRP A 300 -8.33 -2.84 22.00
N ALA A 301 -8.94 -1.67 22.24
CA ALA A 301 -9.63 -0.86 21.26
C ALA A 301 -9.10 0.57 21.29
N LEU A 302 -9.02 1.21 20.11
CA LEU A 302 -8.53 2.57 19.95
C LEU A 302 -9.52 3.41 19.14
N GLY A 303 -9.88 4.58 19.67
CA GLY A 303 -10.86 5.48 19.08
C GLY A 303 -12.30 5.01 19.24
N GLY A 304 -13.22 5.96 19.21
CA GLY A 304 -14.67 5.69 19.25
C GLY A 304 -15.16 5.26 20.63
N ASP A 305 -16.45 4.97 20.73
CA ASP A 305 -17.14 4.80 22.03
C ASP A 305 -16.60 3.62 22.88
N ASP A 306 -15.99 2.60 22.28
CA ASP A 306 -15.34 1.47 22.99
C ASP A 306 -13.80 1.61 23.08
N GLY A 307 -13.24 2.78 22.73
CA GLY A 307 -11.81 3.04 22.78
C GLY A 307 -11.27 3.04 24.22
N ASP A 308 -10.28 2.20 24.49
CA ASP A 308 -9.66 2.05 25.82
C ASP A 308 -8.62 3.17 26.10
N PHE A 309 -8.15 3.86 25.06
CA PHE A 309 -7.03 4.81 25.11
C PHE A 309 -7.40 6.15 24.47
N GLY A 310 -6.77 7.22 24.95
CA GLY A 310 -6.93 8.54 24.35
C GLY A 310 -6.06 8.73 23.11
N VAL A 311 -6.45 9.70 22.28
CA VAL A 311 -5.77 10.04 21.02
C VAL A 311 -5.36 11.52 21.05
N GLY A 312 -4.07 11.81 20.91
CA GLY A 312 -3.55 13.16 20.76
C GLY A 312 -3.40 13.58 19.29
N TYR A 313 -3.67 14.85 18.99
CA TYR A 313 -3.37 15.44 17.69
C TYR A 313 -3.16 16.96 17.77
N THR A 314 -1.99 17.46 17.36
CA THR A 314 -1.69 18.91 17.21
C THR A 314 -2.15 19.81 18.38
N GLY A 315 -2.08 19.32 19.62
CA GLY A 315 -2.48 20.06 20.82
C GLY A 315 -3.92 19.80 21.29
N ASP A 316 -4.72 19.12 20.48
CA ASP A 316 -5.99 18.53 20.88
C ASP A 316 -5.77 17.13 21.49
N TYR A 317 -6.68 16.74 22.37
CA TYR A 317 -6.71 15.42 23.00
C TYR A 317 -8.14 14.91 23.05
N TYR A 318 -8.33 13.71 22.54
CA TYR A 318 -9.57 12.95 22.57
C TYR A 318 -9.45 11.92 23.68
N ALA A 319 -10.36 11.95 24.64
CA ALA A 319 -10.33 11.02 25.77
C ALA A 319 -10.61 9.58 25.31
N PRO A 320 -10.30 8.55 26.12
CA PRO A 320 -10.85 7.21 25.90
C PRO A 320 -12.37 7.27 25.70
N GLY A 321 -12.89 6.55 24.72
CA GLY A 321 -14.29 6.65 24.29
C GLY A 321 -14.58 7.74 23.24
N GLU A 322 -13.58 8.54 22.84
CA GLU A 322 -13.70 9.55 21.78
C GLU A 322 -12.81 9.20 20.57
N SER A 323 -13.01 9.86 19.43
CA SER A 323 -12.19 9.64 18.23
C SER A 323 -11.83 10.93 17.52
N TYR A 324 -10.61 10.99 17.00
CA TYR A 324 -10.20 12.01 16.02
C TYR A 324 -10.77 11.71 14.62
N TRP A 325 -10.87 10.44 14.26
CA TRP A 325 -11.37 9.99 12.95
C TRP A 325 -12.83 9.58 13.00
N VAL A 326 -13.52 9.66 11.87
CA VAL A 326 -14.94 9.33 11.75
C VAL A 326 -15.19 8.49 10.50
N GLY A 327 -15.70 7.28 10.70
CA GLY A 327 -16.06 6.32 9.65
C GLY A 327 -14.87 5.84 8.82
N GLN A 328 -13.73 5.62 9.47
CA GLN A 328 -12.47 5.23 8.86
C GLN A 328 -12.52 3.89 8.12
N HIS A 329 -11.63 3.72 7.14
CA HIS A 329 -11.39 2.48 6.39
C HIS A 329 -9.92 2.06 6.43
N ASN A 330 -9.70 0.78 6.13
CA ASN A 330 -8.39 0.16 5.87
C ASN A 330 -7.34 0.50 6.94
N ALA A 331 -7.68 0.21 8.20
CA ALA A 331 -6.75 0.41 9.30
C ALA A 331 -5.71 -0.72 9.32
N GLU A 332 -4.47 -0.41 8.99
CA GLU A 332 -3.38 -1.37 8.90
C GLU A 332 -2.26 -1.02 9.88
N PHE A 333 -1.76 -2.02 10.60
CA PHE A 333 -0.47 -1.96 11.24
C PHE A 333 0.64 -1.95 10.16
N ILE A 334 1.54 -0.98 10.27
CA ILE A 334 2.65 -0.77 9.33
C ILE A 334 4.03 -0.92 10.01
N GLY A 335 4.06 -1.51 11.21
CA GLY A 335 5.26 -1.71 12.02
C GLY A 335 5.62 -0.53 12.91
N LYS A 336 6.57 -0.74 13.85
CA LYS A 336 7.06 0.30 14.80
C LYS A 336 5.94 1.01 15.56
N SER A 337 4.93 0.27 16.02
CA SER A 337 3.79 0.85 16.74
C SER A 337 3.00 1.88 15.91
N GLN A 338 3.07 1.83 14.58
CA GLN A 338 2.35 2.73 13.70
C GLN A 338 1.22 2.01 12.96
N TYR A 339 0.11 2.71 12.81
CA TYR A 339 -1.11 2.26 12.16
C TYR A 339 -1.50 3.29 11.10
N ALA A 340 -1.63 2.87 9.85
CA ALA A 340 -2.14 3.69 8.76
C ALA A 340 -3.64 3.47 8.60
N LEU A 341 -4.40 4.53 8.32
CA LEU A 341 -5.83 4.42 8.02
C LEU A 341 -6.32 5.56 7.14
N MET A 342 -7.44 5.36 6.47
CA MET A 342 -8.16 6.40 5.73
C MET A 342 -9.31 6.93 6.61
N ASN A 343 -9.21 8.17 7.08
CA ASN A 343 -10.31 8.86 7.77
C ASN A 343 -11.27 9.44 6.73
N ASN A 344 -12.39 8.77 6.51
CA ASN A 344 -13.39 9.19 5.53
C ASN A 344 -14.14 10.47 5.93
N ASN A 345 -14.09 10.87 7.20
CA ASN A 345 -14.88 11.98 7.72
C ASN A 345 -16.39 11.74 7.48
N PHE A 346 -16.83 10.50 7.69
CA PHE A 346 -18.17 10.02 7.38
C PHE A 346 -19.27 10.92 7.92
N ASP A 347 -20.23 11.26 7.06
CA ASP A 347 -21.37 12.16 7.32
C ASP A 347 -21.02 13.59 7.77
N THR A 348 -19.74 13.99 7.72
CA THR A 348 -19.32 15.36 8.06
C THR A 348 -19.19 16.28 6.85
N LYS A 349 -19.11 15.70 5.63
CA LYS A 349 -18.85 16.41 4.36
C LYS A 349 -17.52 17.15 4.27
N LYS A 350 -16.60 16.86 5.19
CA LYS A 350 -15.22 17.37 5.14
C LYS A 350 -14.37 16.46 4.26
N ASN A 351 -13.28 16.99 3.70
CA ASN A 351 -12.33 16.17 2.96
C ASN A 351 -11.87 14.97 3.79
N SER A 352 -11.72 13.82 3.14
CA SER A 352 -11.13 12.64 3.75
C SER A 352 -9.62 12.82 3.90
N LYS A 353 -9.03 12.08 4.82
CA LYS A 353 -7.63 12.23 5.21
C LYS A 353 -6.93 10.89 5.31
N LEU A 354 -5.69 10.82 4.87
CA LEU A 354 -4.80 9.69 5.15
C LEU A 354 -4.11 9.98 6.49
N LEU A 355 -4.15 9.05 7.44
CA LEU A 355 -3.57 9.22 8.78
C LEU A 355 -2.52 8.14 9.07
N ILE A 356 -1.52 8.50 9.88
CA ILE A 356 -0.70 7.53 10.62
C ILE A 356 -0.82 7.84 12.11
N VAL A 357 -1.19 6.82 12.88
CA VAL A 357 -1.33 6.86 14.33
C VAL A 357 -0.19 6.06 14.94
N GLU A 358 0.57 6.65 15.84
CA GLU A 358 1.56 5.95 16.67
C GLU A 358 0.93 5.56 18.00
N PHE A 359 0.99 4.28 18.35
CA PHE A 359 0.36 3.72 19.53
C PHE A 359 1.08 2.47 20.02
N ALA A 360 1.57 2.51 21.26
CA ALA A 360 2.25 1.42 21.94
C ALA A 360 1.46 1.02 23.21
N PRO A 361 0.54 0.03 23.13
CA PRO A 361 -0.39 -0.30 24.22
C PRO A 361 0.32 -0.74 25.51
N ASP A 362 1.51 -1.34 25.40
CA ASP A 362 2.28 -1.84 26.55
C ASP A 362 3.20 -0.78 27.19
N SER A 363 3.13 0.49 26.75
CA SER A 363 3.97 1.56 27.29
C SER A 363 3.34 2.25 28.50
N ASP A 364 4.17 2.85 29.37
CA ASP A 364 3.70 3.65 30.52
C ASP A 364 2.89 4.89 30.11
N ASP A 365 2.98 5.32 28.84
CA ASP A 365 2.22 6.41 28.22
C ASP A 365 1.42 5.87 27.04
N ALA A 366 0.48 4.96 27.33
CA ALA A 366 -0.33 4.25 26.34
C ALA A 366 -1.35 5.13 25.60
N ASN A 367 -1.12 6.44 25.45
CA ASN A 367 -1.94 7.27 24.57
C ASN A 367 -1.46 7.12 23.12
N ALA A 368 -2.41 7.06 22.19
CA ALA A 368 -2.09 7.14 20.78
C ALA A 368 -1.85 8.58 20.36
N THR A 369 -1.04 8.80 19.32
CA THR A 369 -0.81 10.11 18.72
C THR A 369 -0.92 10.03 17.20
N VAL A 370 -1.70 10.93 16.59
CA VAL A 370 -1.66 11.10 15.14
C VAL A 370 -0.36 11.82 14.79
N VAL A 371 0.57 11.11 14.13
CA VAL A 371 1.93 11.58 13.83
C VAL A 371 2.10 12.04 12.38
N TRP A 372 1.12 11.76 11.53
CA TRP A 372 1.11 12.16 10.13
C TRP A 372 -0.33 12.25 9.61
N GLU A 373 -0.60 13.26 8.79
CA GLU A 373 -1.90 13.52 8.17
C GLU A 373 -1.71 14.13 6.78
N TYR A 374 -2.48 13.63 5.81
CA TYR A 374 -2.59 14.21 4.47
C TYR A 374 -4.06 14.43 4.09
N ASP A 375 -4.41 15.65 3.67
CA ASP A 375 -5.74 16.01 3.16
C ASP A 375 -5.85 15.61 1.68
N THR A 376 -6.80 14.73 1.36
CA THR A 376 -6.99 14.21 -0.01
C THR A 376 -7.56 15.24 -0.99
N GLY A 377 -8.03 16.39 -0.50
CA GLY A 377 -8.69 17.41 -1.30
C GLY A 377 -10.12 17.04 -1.73
N ALA A 378 -10.62 15.87 -1.32
CA ALA A 378 -11.95 15.38 -1.69
C ALA A 378 -12.64 14.69 -0.51
N TYR A 379 -13.97 14.75 -0.47
CA TYR A 379 -14.77 13.99 0.48
C TYR A 379 -15.10 12.61 -0.09
N SER A 380 -14.43 11.57 0.40
CA SER A 380 -14.70 10.16 0.12
C SER A 380 -15.43 9.54 1.30
N GLN A 381 -16.77 9.55 1.27
CA GLN A 381 -17.59 9.10 2.40
C GLN A 381 -17.42 7.61 2.70
N ASN A 382 -17.17 6.81 1.66
CA ASN A 382 -17.10 5.37 1.75
C ASN A 382 -15.76 4.90 1.19
N PHE A 383 -15.19 3.87 1.82
CA PHE A 383 -14.04 3.12 1.31
C PHE A 383 -12.77 3.95 1.13
N GLY A 384 -11.73 3.32 0.61
CA GLY A 384 -10.41 3.91 0.45
C GLY A 384 -9.36 3.15 1.23
N ASP A 385 -8.12 3.44 0.87
CA ASP A 385 -6.94 2.65 1.24
C ASP A 385 -5.81 3.59 1.70
N ASN A 386 -4.89 3.10 2.53
CA ASN A 386 -3.72 3.86 2.98
C ASN A 386 -2.60 2.91 3.43
N ASP A 387 -1.74 2.56 2.48
CA ASP A 387 -0.76 1.50 2.60
C ASP A 387 0.66 2.00 2.53
N ARG A 388 1.51 1.50 3.43
CA ARG A 388 2.93 1.83 3.42
C ARG A 388 3.67 1.08 2.30
N LEU A 389 4.41 1.80 1.47
CA LEU A 389 5.32 1.26 0.44
C LEU A 389 6.74 1.00 0.97
N PRO A 390 7.61 0.24 0.24
CA PRO A 390 9.00 -0.01 0.66
C PRO A 390 9.79 1.26 0.96
N THR A 391 9.60 2.31 0.15
CA THR A 391 10.18 3.65 0.30
C THR A 391 9.79 4.35 1.61
N GLY A 392 8.66 3.95 2.21
CA GLY A 392 8.01 4.64 3.31
C GLY A 392 6.90 5.61 2.88
N ASN A 393 6.71 5.81 1.58
CA ASN A 393 5.58 6.54 1.02
C ASN A 393 4.26 5.83 1.29
N MET A 394 3.15 6.55 1.14
CA MET A 394 1.80 6.05 1.39
C MET A 394 1.02 5.91 0.08
N LEU A 395 0.63 4.70 -0.28
CA LEU A 395 -0.27 4.42 -1.40
C LEU A 395 -1.72 4.47 -0.92
N ALA A 396 -2.58 5.16 -1.65
CA ALA A 396 -3.97 5.31 -1.29
C ALA A 396 -4.87 5.34 -2.51
N CYS A 397 -6.14 5.04 -2.31
CA CYS A 397 -7.19 5.31 -3.28
C CYS A 397 -8.41 5.96 -2.63
N TRP A 398 -9.10 6.81 -3.39
CA TRP A 398 -10.33 7.48 -2.95
C TRP A 398 -11.13 8.01 -4.13
N TRP A 399 -12.32 8.54 -3.85
CA TRP A 399 -13.13 9.26 -4.83
C TRP A 399 -14.01 10.33 -4.21
N PRO A 400 -14.30 11.42 -4.93
CA PRO A 400 -15.29 12.40 -4.50
C PRO A 400 -16.67 11.75 -4.39
N SER A 401 -17.37 11.88 -3.26
CA SER A 401 -18.69 11.26 -3.06
C SER A 401 -19.86 12.20 -3.41
N GLU A 402 -19.74 13.49 -3.11
CA GLU A 402 -20.85 14.44 -3.32
C GLU A 402 -20.67 15.34 -4.53
N THR A 403 -19.46 15.88 -4.75
CA THR A 403 -19.22 16.88 -5.78
C THR A 403 -17.92 16.64 -6.53
N ILE A 404 -17.92 17.01 -7.81
CA ILE A 404 -16.75 16.96 -8.69
C ILE A 404 -16.44 18.37 -9.15
N ASN A 405 -15.16 18.76 -9.11
CA ASN A 405 -14.67 20.00 -9.70
C ASN A 405 -14.42 19.76 -11.18
N GLY A 406 -15.04 20.53 -12.08
CA GLY A 406 -14.89 20.34 -13.52
C GLY A 406 -13.45 20.47 -14.02
N SER A 407 -12.59 21.21 -13.32
CA SER A 407 -11.16 21.34 -13.66
C SER A 407 -10.30 20.15 -13.22
N ASP A 408 -10.73 19.37 -12.22
CA ASP A 408 -10.07 18.15 -11.72
C ASP A 408 -11.13 17.05 -11.60
N ALA A 409 -11.81 16.78 -12.72
CA ALA A 409 -13.05 16.01 -12.74
C ALA A 409 -12.86 14.49 -12.68
N TYR A 410 -11.87 14.02 -11.91
CA TYR A 410 -11.65 12.60 -11.70
C TYR A 410 -12.83 11.99 -10.93
N GLU A 411 -13.17 10.76 -11.27
CA GLU A 411 -14.22 9.98 -10.63
C GLU A 411 -13.67 9.01 -9.59
N ALA A 412 -12.41 8.58 -9.75
CA ALA A 412 -11.62 7.82 -8.78
C ALA A 412 -10.13 8.13 -8.95
N ARG A 413 -9.36 8.04 -7.86
CA ARG A 413 -7.92 8.36 -7.84
C ARG A 413 -7.15 7.31 -7.06
N VAL A 414 -5.99 6.93 -7.60
CA VAL A 414 -4.88 6.31 -6.85
C VAL A 414 -3.81 7.38 -6.67
N ALA A 415 -3.18 7.43 -5.50
CA ALA A 415 -2.01 8.26 -5.29
C ALA A 415 -0.96 7.60 -4.40
N GLU A 416 0.31 7.85 -4.69
CA GLU A 416 1.42 7.65 -3.78
C GLU A 416 1.85 9.01 -3.22
N ILE A 417 1.82 9.16 -1.90
CA ILE A 417 2.21 10.40 -1.21
C ILE A 417 3.56 10.18 -0.55
N ALA A 418 4.53 11.04 -0.88
CA ALA A 418 5.82 11.07 -0.23
C ALA A 418 5.66 11.48 1.23
N ARG A 419 5.96 10.57 2.16
CA ARG A 419 5.63 10.75 3.58
C ARG A 419 6.32 11.98 4.19
N ASP A 420 7.57 12.24 3.80
CA ASP A 420 8.40 13.28 4.39
C ASP A 420 8.08 14.69 3.85
N SER A 421 7.77 14.81 2.55
CA SER A 421 7.46 16.10 1.90
C SER A 421 5.97 16.41 1.78
N MET A 422 5.10 15.41 1.96
CA MET A 422 3.66 15.48 1.68
C MET A 422 3.33 15.76 0.20
N GLU A 423 4.30 15.55 -0.71
CA GLU A 423 4.10 15.74 -2.14
C GLU A 423 3.61 14.45 -2.80
N THR A 424 2.88 14.59 -3.91
CA THR A 424 2.39 13.44 -4.68
C THR A 424 3.52 12.88 -5.54
N ALA A 425 3.96 11.67 -5.23
CA ALA A 425 4.99 10.94 -5.99
C ALA A 425 4.40 10.27 -7.24
N PHE A 426 3.21 9.71 -7.12
CA PHE A 426 2.48 9.07 -8.21
C PHE A 426 1.00 9.41 -8.09
N ARG A 427 0.32 9.61 -9.22
CA ARG A 427 -1.13 9.78 -9.30
C ARG A 427 -1.67 9.06 -10.52
N LEU A 428 -2.79 8.37 -10.36
CA LEU A 428 -3.61 7.84 -11.45
C LEU A 428 -5.04 8.30 -11.25
N ASP A 429 -5.53 9.10 -12.20
CA ASP A 429 -6.88 9.64 -12.20
C ASP A 429 -7.74 8.95 -13.25
N ILE A 430 -8.91 8.46 -12.83
CA ILE A 430 -9.89 7.81 -13.70
C ILE A 430 -11.00 8.80 -14.02
N TYR A 431 -11.25 9.01 -15.31
CA TYR A 431 -12.29 9.92 -15.79
C TYR A 431 -13.36 9.15 -16.56
N GLY A 432 -14.61 9.28 -16.12
CA GLY A 432 -15.77 8.86 -16.89
C GLY A 432 -16.27 9.96 -17.81
N LYS A 433 -17.59 9.96 -18.04
CA LYS A 433 -18.26 10.94 -18.89
C LYS A 433 -18.08 12.34 -18.30
N LYS A 434 -17.61 13.30 -19.11
CA LYS A 434 -17.54 14.70 -18.67
C LYS A 434 -18.95 15.25 -18.46
N THR A 435 -19.34 15.42 -17.20
CA THR A 435 -20.65 15.95 -16.80
C THR A 435 -20.57 17.34 -16.19
N CYS A 436 -19.37 17.81 -15.86
CA CYS A 436 -19.13 19.11 -15.24
C CYS A 436 -18.25 20.01 -16.13
N ALA A 437 -18.62 21.28 -16.27
CA ALA A 437 -17.83 22.25 -17.04
C ALA A 437 -16.63 22.75 -16.23
N ASP A 438 -15.55 23.12 -16.92
CA ASP A 438 -14.31 23.56 -16.26
C ASP A 438 -14.56 24.80 -15.39
N GLY A 439 -14.03 24.80 -14.16
CA GLY A 439 -14.26 25.86 -13.17
C GLY A 439 -15.60 25.77 -12.43
N GLU A 440 -16.47 24.81 -12.75
CA GLU A 440 -17.71 24.55 -12.01
C GLU A 440 -17.52 23.44 -10.96
N THR A 441 -18.41 23.41 -9.98
CA THR A 441 -18.54 22.29 -9.04
C THR A 441 -19.92 21.68 -9.23
N CYS A 442 -19.98 20.43 -9.62
CA CYS A 442 -21.22 19.73 -9.95
C CYS A 442 -21.48 18.61 -8.94
N ALA A 443 -22.75 18.30 -8.70
CA ALA A 443 -23.12 17.11 -7.95
C ALA A 443 -22.63 15.86 -8.69
N ARG A 444 -22.07 14.91 -7.96
CA ARG A 444 -21.71 13.60 -8.50
C ARG A 444 -22.97 12.77 -8.69
N GLY A 445 -23.15 12.25 -9.90
CA GLY A 445 -24.21 11.31 -10.25
C GLY A 445 -23.65 9.90 -10.36
N THR A 446 -23.53 9.42 -11.60
CA THR A 446 -22.93 8.14 -11.97
C THR A 446 -21.41 8.26 -12.12
N GLY A 447 -20.68 7.16 -11.98
CA GLY A 447 -19.26 7.16 -12.35
C GLY A 447 -18.46 5.97 -11.83
N TRP A 448 -17.14 6.06 -12.01
CA TRP A 448 -16.17 5.09 -11.54
C TRP A 448 -15.95 5.20 -10.03
N LEU A 449 -15.92 4.05 -9.36
CA LEU A 449 -15.54 3.88 -7.96
C LEU A 449 -14.35 2.90 -7.89
N MET A 450 -13.54 3.01 -6.84
CA MET A 450 -12.40 2.13 -6.59
C MET A 450 -12.30 1.84 -5.11
N TYR A 451 -12.30 0.59 -4.68
CA TYR A 451 -12.30 0.28 -3.25
C TYR A 451 -10.89 0.14 -2.67
N SER A 452 -10.02 -0.60 -3.34
CA SER A 452 -8.68 -0.94 -2.86
C SER A 452 -7.65 -0.85 -3.98
N VAL A 453 -6.41 -0.62 -3.58
CA VAL A 453 -5.26 -0.52 -4.46
C VAL A 453 -4.06 -1.17 -3.80
N GLU A 454 -3.29 -1.90 -4.59
CA GLU A 454 -2.14 -2.64 -4.12
C GLU A 454 -0.94 -2.36 -5.00
N ARG A 455 0.23 -2.25 -4.38
CA ARG A 455 1.51 -2.15 -5.08
C ARG A 455 2.19 -3.51 -5.00
N PHE A 456 2.87 -3.89 -6.08
CA PHE A 456 3.66 -5.13 -6.09
C PHE A 456 4.76 -5.10 -7.16
N TYR A 457 5.67 -6.07 -7.06
CA TYR A 457 6.81 -6.29 -7.94
C TYR A 457 6.82 -7.76 -8.39
N GLU A 458 7.53 -8.07 -9.48
CA GLU A 458 7.66 -9.45 -9.96
C GLU A 458 8.62 -10.30 -9.12
N GLY A 459 9.40 -9.65 -8.25
CA GLY A 459 10.36 -10.28 -7.35
C GLY A 459 10.76 -9.31 -6.23
N PRO A 460 11.61 -9.75 -5.30
CA PRO A 460 12.11 -8.92 -4.21
C PRO A 460 12.81 -7.65 -4.71
N LEU A 461 12.92 -6.65 -3.85
CA LEU A 461 13.75 -5.48 -4.09
C LEU A 461 15.12 -5.67 -3.43
N VAL A 462 16.18 -5.26 -4.12
CA VAL A 462 17.55 -5.25 -3.61
C VAL A 462 18.15 -3.87 -3.86
N TYR A 463 18.56 -3.18 -2.80
CA TYR A 463 19.00 -1.78 -2.85
C TYR A 463 20.07 -1.49 -1.79
N ASP A 464 20.59 -0.26 -1.76
CA ASP A 464 21.65 0.19 -0.83
C ASP A 464 22.85 -0.77 -0.77
N VAL A 465 23.24 -1.32 -1.92
CA VAL A 465 24.36 -2.26 -2.00
C VAL A 465 25.65 -1.52 -1.71
N THR A 466 26.36 -1.95 -0.68
CA THR A 466 27.73 -1.50 -0.38
C THR A 466 28.66 -2.69 -0.24
N CYS A 467 29.92 -2.50 -0.61
CA CYS A 467 30.96 -3.50 -0.41
C CYS A 467 32.22 -2.84 0.17
N ASP A 468 32.69 -3.35 1.31
CA ASP A 468 33.97 -2.98 1.93
C ASP A 468 34.85 -4.23 2.04
N GLY A 469 35.71 -4.43 1.04
CA GLY A 469 36.62 -5.58 0.96
C GLY A 469 35.88 -6.92 0.82
N HIS A 470 35.61 -7.59 1.95
CA HIS A 470 34.89 -8.87 2.00
C HIS A 470 33.46 -8.72 2.54
N ASP A 471 33.08 -7.56 3.03
CA ASP A 471 31.80 -7.34 3.67
C ASP A 471 30.85 -6.66 2.69
N VAL A 472 29.84 -7.40 2.22
CA VAL A 472 28.77 -6.89 1.36
C VAL A 472 27.53 -6.68 2.21
N THR A 473 26.95 -5.48 2.13
CA THR A 473 25.68 -5.15 2.79
C THR A 473 24.67 -4.67 1.76
N PHE A 474 23.40 -5.02 1.95
CA PHE A 474 22.32 -4.56 1.08
C PHE A 474 20.99 -4.55 1.81
N GLY A 475 20.09 -3.67 1.41
CA GLY A 475 18.70 -3.64 1.83
C GLY A 475 17.85 -4.55 0.95
N VAL A 476 16.88 -5.24 1.56
CA VAL A 476 15.86 -6.00 0.84
C VAL A 476 14.46 -5.75 1.36
N ALA A 477 13.49 -5.81 0.45
CA ALA A 477 12.06 -5.85 0.74
C ALA A 477 11.41 -6.93 -0.16
N ASN A 478 10.34 -7.58 0.32
CA ASN A 478 9.67 -8.61 -0.48
C ASN A 478 8.89 -7.99 -1.66
N ALA A 479 8.45 -8.81 -2.60
CA ALA A 479 7.78 -8.40 -3.83
C ALA A 479 6.42 -7.70 -3.61
N PHE A 480 5.74 -7.98 -2.50
CA PHE A 480 4.50 -7.33 -2.10
C PHE A 480 4.39 -7.25 -0.58
N LYS A 481 3.48 -6.41 -0.08
CA LYS A 481 3.28 -6.17 1.36
C LYS A 481 2.77 -7.44 2.03
N GLN A 482 3.43 -7.85 3.10
CA GLN A 482 3.05 -9.04 3.89
C GLN A 482 3.04 -8.70 5.38
N ALA A 483 2.08 -9.26 6.12
CA ALA A 483 1.93 -8.96 7.56
C ALA A 483 2.84 -9.79 8.48
N SER A 484 3.38 -10.90 7.97
CA SER A 484 4.29 -11.80 8.70
C SER A 484 5.70 -11.77 8.13
N GLN A 485 6.65 -12.34 8.89
CA GLN A 485 7.99 -12.62 8.40
C GLN A 485 7.97 -13.85 7.50
N TYR A 486 8.73 -13.77 6.41
CA TYR A 486 8.92 -14.90 5.49
C TYR A 486 10.40 -15.09 5.20
N GLU A 487 10.81 -16.35 5.00
CA GLU A 487 12.19 -16.70 4.69
C GLU A 487 12.57 -16.18 3.30
N GLY A 488 13.78 -15.63 3.20
CA GLY A 488 14.45 -15.30 1.96
C GLY A 488 15.81 -15.98 1.87
N PHE A 489 16.30 -16.13 0.64
CA PHE A 489 17.61 -16.69 0.35
C PHE A 489 18.44 -15.71 -0.47
N PHE A 490 19.75 -15.68 -0.26
CA PHE A 490 20.67 -14.94 -1.12
C PHE A 490 21.83 -15.81 -1.60
N ASN A 491 22.31 -15.49 -2.80
CA ASN A 491 23.55 -16.01 -3.39
C ASN A 491 24.34 -14.84 -3.98
N ILE A 492 25.62 -14.73 -3.64
CA ILE A 492 26.53 -13.71 -4.17
C ILE A 492 27.60 -14.41 -4.98
N THR A 493 27.76 -14.01 -6.24
CA THR A 493 28.77 -14.54 -7.15
C THR A 493 29.76 -13.44 -7.57
N ASP A 494 30.96 -13.84 -8.00
CA ASP A 494 31.88 -12.93 -8.71
C ASP A 494 31.45 -12.67 -10.17
N ASP A 495 32.30 -11.99 -10.93
CA ASP A 495 32.11 -11.67 -12.35
C ASP A 495 32.22 -12.89 -13.29
N LYS A 496 32.54 -14.07 -12.75
CA LYS A 496 32.64 -15.35 -13.44
C LYS A 496 31.60 -16.36 -12.93
N ASP A 497 30.58 -15.86 -12.23
CA ASP A 497 29.53 -16.65 -11.61
C ASP A 497 30.02 -17.67 -10.56
N ALA A 498 31.22 -17.47 -9.99
CA ALA A 498 31.70 -18.29 -8.89
C ALA A 498 31.04 -17.84 -7.58
N GLU A 499 30.40 -18.77 -6.87
CA GLU A 499 29.77 -18.50 -5.57
C GLU A 499 30.79 -18.01 -4.54
N LEU A 500 30.52 -16.86 -3.95
CA LEU A 500 31.32 -16.22 -2.91
C LEU A 500 30.65 -16.25 -1.54
N ALA A 501 29.32 -16.18 -1.49
CA ALA A 501 28.55 -16.26 -0.25
C ALA A 501 27.11 -16.69 -0.52
N THR A 502 26.55 -17.51 0.36
CA THR A 502 25.12 -17.86 0.35
C THR A 502 24.58 -17.77 1.77
N GLY A 503 23.27 -17.53 1.90
CA GLY A 503 22.65 -17.47 3.21
C GLY A 503 21.14 -17.34 3.18
N ARG A 504 20.55 -17.47 4.36
CA ARG A 504 19.12 -17.30 4.61
C ARG A 504 18.90 -16.08 5.49
N PHE A 505 17.78 -15.41 5.31
CA PHE A 505 17.34 -14.29 6.14
C PHE A 505 15.81 -14.30 6.23
N SER A 506 15.24 -13.37 6.98
CA SER A 506 13.78 -13.18 7.05
C SER A 506 13.42 -11.80 6.58
N PHE A 507 12.54 -11.69 5.60
CA PHE A 507 11.95 -10.41 5.21
C PHE A 507 11.16 -9.84 6.38
N ALA A 508 11.42 -8.58 6.72
CA ALA A 508 10.61 -7.85 7.68
C ALA A 508 9.20 -7.63 7.11
N PRO A 509 8.15 -7.72 7.95
CA PRO A 509 6.78 -7.51 7.52
C PRO A 509 6.52 -6.03 7.18
N HIS A 510 5.35 -5.76 6.62
CA HIS A 510 4.84 -4.43 6.26
C HIS A 510 5.78 -3.65 5.34
N TRP A 511 6.46 -4.38 4.45
CA TRP A 511 7.44 -3.84 3.50
C TRP A 511 8.55 -3.02 4.15
N ARG A 512 8.90 -3.36 5.38
CA ARG A 512 10.01 -2.71 6.07
C ARG A 512 11.34 -3.24 5.52
N ALA A 513 12.32 -2.36 5.47
CA ALA A 513 13.67 -2.71 5.05
C ALA A 513 14.26 -3.80 5.93
N THR A 514 14.84 -4.82 5.30
CA THR A 514 15.67 -5.83 5.95
C THR A 514 17.11 -5.61 5.52
N ALA A 515 18.02 -5.39 6.48
CA ALA A 515 19.44 -5.28 6.19
C ALA A 515 20.07 -6.68 6.16
N VAL A 516 20.72 -7.03 5.05
CA VAL A 516 21.45 -8.28 4.90
C VAL A 516 22.95 -7.98 4.90
N HIS A 517 23.70 -8.77 5.65
CA HIS A 517 25.16 -8.69 5.76
C HIS A 517 25.75 -10.03 5.34
N ALA A 518 26.61 -10.01 4.33
CA ALA A 518 27.25 -11.21 3.79
C ALA A 518 28.77 -11.03 3.73
N LYS A 519 29.50 -12.09 4.09
CA LYS A 519 30.95 -12.12 4.03
C LYS A 519 31.44 -12.99 2.89
N LEU A 520 32.15 -12.40 1.93
CA LEU A 520 32.65 -13.07 0.74
C LEU A 520 33.82 -14.00 1.07
N ALA A 521 33.75 -15.24 0.58
CA ALA A 521 34.79 -16.26 0.74
C ALA A 521 36.14 -15.90 0.06
N ALA A 522 36.10 -15.06 -0.96
CA ALA A 522 37.26 -14.52 -1.65
C ALA A 522 37.05 -13.03 -1.98
N THR A 523 38.15 -12.29 -2.14
CA THR A 523 38.07 -10.92 -2.65
C THR A 523 37.65 -10.95 -4.11
N SER A 524 36.49 -10.36 -4.40
CA SER A 524 36.10 -10.01 -5.75
C SER A 524 35.90 -8.51 -5.84
N LYS A 525 36.27 -7.92 -6.97
CA LYS A 525 36.08 -6.49 -7.22
C LYS A 525 34.63 -6.17 -7.52
N THR A 526 33.95 -7.06 -8.23
CA THR A 526 32.58 -6.87 -8.69
C THR A 526 31.87 -8.21 -8.78
N GLY A 527 30.55 -8.20 -8.72
CA GLY A 527 29.78 -9.42 -8.92
C GLY A 527 28.28 -9.17 -8.82
N THR A 528 27.53 -10.26 -8.62
CA THR A 528 26.06 -10.24 -8.62
C THR A 528 25.52 -10.79 -7.32
N ILE A 529 24.54 -10.10 -6.76
CA ILE A 529 23.70 -10.53 -5.64
C ILE A 529 22.41 -11.05 -6.26
N TYR A 530 22.05 -12.28 -5.93
CA TYR A 530 20.76 -12.90 -6.24
C TYR A 530 19.97 -13.00 -4.94
N VAL A 531 18.72 -12.55 -4.94
CA VAL A 531 17.80 -12.68 -3.80
C VAL A 531 16.55 -13.39 -4.27
N GLU A 532 16.15 -14.43 -3.55
CA GLU A 532 14.96 -15.24 -3.80
C GLU A 532 14.05 -15.21 -2.57
N ASN A 533 12.73 -15.17 -2.78
CA ASN A 533 11.74 -15.22 -1.72
C ASN A 533 11.06 -16.59 -1.60
N GLN A 534 10.08 -16.70 -0.70
CA GLN A 534 9.38 -17.94 -0.41
C GLN A 534 8.55 -18.51 -1.57
N PHE A 535 8.33 -17.73 -2.63
CA PHE A 535 7.59 -18.15 -3.83
C PHE A 535 8.52 -18.57 -4.98
N GLY A 536 9.84 -18.50 -4.79
CA GLY A 536 10.84 -18.76 -5.83
C GLY A 536 11.07 -17.59 -6.78
N SER A 537 10.40 -16.45 -6.54
CA SER A 537 10.59 -15.22 -7.29
C SER A 537 11.91 -14.57 -6.87
N ASN A 538 12.68 -14.08 -7.83
CA ASN A 538 14.02 -13.57 -7.59
C ASN A 538 14.28 -12.19 -8.20
N ALA A 539 15.31 -11.54 -7.67
CA ALA A 539 15.85 -10.29 -8.17
C ALA A 539 17.36 -10.27 -8.07
N THR A 540 18.00 -9.41 -8.86
CA THR A 540 19.44 -9.25 -8.88
C THR A 540 19.87 -7.81 -8.65
N ALA A 541 21.04 -7.66 -8.04
CA ALA A 541 21.76 -6.39 -7.96
C ALA A 541 23.26 -6.63 -8.16
N THR A 542 24.00 -5.61 -8.54
CA THR A 542 25.45 -5.69 -8.66
C THR A 542 26.13 -5.06 -7.44
N TYR A 543 27.30 -5.56 -7.07
CA TYR A 543 28.16 -4.92 -6.07
C TYR A 543 29.51 -4.56 -6.71
N ASP A 544 30.16 -3.51 -6.18
CA ASP A 544 31.50 -3.08 -6.57
C ASP A 544 32.33 -2.71 -5.34
N CYS A 545 33.31 -3.54 -5.01
CA CYS A 545 34.23 -3.36 -3.89
C CYS A 545 35.44 -2.47 -4.25
N ARG A 546 35.51 -1.93 -5.48
CA ARG A 546 36.58 -1.00 -5.90
C ARG A 546 36.33 0.43 -5.44
N GLN A 547 35.12 0.72 -4.95
CA GLN A 547 34.80 2.05 -4.45
C GLN A 547 35.51 2.26 -3.11
N ASP A 548 36.76 2.72 -3.16
CA ASP A 548 37.32 3.51 -2.06
C ASP A 548 36.35 4.69 -1.87
N LYS A 549 35.58 4.70 -0.77
CA LYS A 549 34.72 5.84 -0.42
C LYS A 549 35.61 7.10 -0.45
N PRO A 550 35.33 8.11 -1.30
CA PRO A 550 36.08 9.36 -1.27
C PRO A 550 35.93 10.09 0.07
#